data_AF-A0A355CKY3-F1
#
_entry.id   AF-A0A355CKY3-F1
#
_cell.length_a   1.000
_cell.length_b   1.000
_cell.length_c   1.000
_cell.angle_alpha   90.00
_cell.angle_beta   90.00
_cell.angle_gamma   90.00
#
_symmetry.space_group_name_H-M   'P 1'
#
loop_
_entity.id
_entity.type
_entity.pdbx_description
1 polymer ?
#
loop_
_entity_poly.entity_id
_entity_poly.type
_entity_poly.pdbx_seq_one_letter_code
_entity_poly.pdbx_strand_id
1 'polypeptide(L)'
;MDAITLWQRYQDWLYYHSGLGLYLDISRMGFDDAFVATMKPKFDKAFKDMAALEAGAIANPDEHRMVGHYWLRNPDLAPTSELKQEIVETLQQIESFVKKVQ
;
A
#
# COMPACT_ATOMS: atom_id res chain seq x y z
N MET A 1 4.72 -13.85 29.77
CA MET A 1 3.28 -14.02 29.48
C MET A 1 2.96 -15.49 29.60
N ASP A 2 1.91 -15.84 30.33
CA ASP A 2 1.43 -17.23 30.35
C ASP A 2 0.72 -17.58 29.03
N ALA A 3 0.31 -18.84 28.88
CA ALA A 3 -0.32 -19.33 27.65
C ALA A 3 -1.63 -18.58 27.32
N ILE A 4 -2.41 -18.19 28.34
CA ILE A 4 -3.67 -17.47 28.17
C ILE A 4 -3.39 -16.07 27.63
N THR A 5 -2.42 -15.37 28.20
CA THR A 5 -1.99 -14.03 27.77
C THR A 5 -1.43 -14.05 26.35
N LEU A 6 -0.66 -15.08 26.00
CA LEU A 6 -0.12 -15.25 24.65
C LEU A 6 -1.22 -15.55 23.62
N TRP A 7 -2.25 -16.33 24.00
CA TRP A 7 -3.39 -16.59 23.14
C TRP A 7 -4.20 -15.33 22.88
N GLN A 8 -4.49 -14.53 23.92
CA GLN A 8 -5.19 -13.25 23.75
C GLN A 8 -4.38 -12.31 22.84
N ARG A 9 -3.06 -12.21 23.07
CA ARG A 9 -2.17 -11.40 22.22
C ARG A 9 -2.19 -11.87 20.76
N TYR A 10 -2.26 -13.17 20.50
CA TYR A 10 -2.44 -13.67 19.14
C TYR A 10 -3.75 -13.18 18.53
N GLN A 11 -4.87 -13.27 19.26
CA GLN A 11 -6.17 -12.81 18.77
C GLN A 11 -6.19 -11.29 18.49
N ASP A 12 -5.54 -10.48 19.33
CA ASP A 12 -5.51 -9.02 19.17
C ASP A 12 -4.65 -8.57 17.98
N TRP A 13 -3.60 -9.34 17.66
CA TRP A 13 -2.58 -8.97 16.66
C TRP A 13 -2.58 -9.83 15.40
N LEU A 14 -3.51 -10.79 15.29
CA LEU A 14 -3.77 -11.51 14.05
C LEU A 14 -4.66 -10.66 13.15
N TYR A 15 -4.11 -10.27 12.01
CA TYR A 15 -4.87 -9.64 10.94
C TYR A 15 -5.20 -10.64 9.84
N TYR A 16 -6.47 -10.69 9.43
CA TYR A 16 -6.93 -11.45 8.27
C TYR A 16 -7.54 -10.52 7.22
N HIS A 17 -6.94 -10.50 6.03
CA HIS A 17 -7.47 -9.79 4.88
C HIS A 17 -8.31 -10.74 4.01
N SER A 18 -9.63 -10.77 4.24
CA SER A 18 -10.55 -11.70 3.57
C SER A 18 -10.52 -11.62 2.04
N GLY A 19 -10.39 -10.41 1.47
CA GLY A 19 -10.33 -10.22 0.01
C GLY A 19 -9.08 -10.77 -0.66
N LEU A 20 -8.02 -11.06 0.11
CA LEU A 20 -6.75 -11.60 -0.39
C LEU A 20 -6.51 -13.03 0.14
N GLY A 21 -7.34 -13.52 1.06
CA GLY A 21 -7.09 -14.78 1.77
C GLY A 21 -5.79 -14.78 2.58
N LEU A 22 -5.34 -13.61 3.05
CA LEU A 22 -4.02 -13.43 3.67
C LEU A 22 -4.12 -13.23 5.18
N TYR A 23 -3.29 -13.95 5.93
CA TYR A 23 -3.08 -13.75 7.37
C TYR A 23 -1.73 -13.10 7.64
N LEU A 24 -1.72 -12.15 8.58
CA LEU A 24 -0.51 -11.54 9.13
C LEU A 24 -0.58 -11.61 10.66
N ASP A 25 0.31 -12.40 11.25
CA ASP A 25 0.47 -12.51 12.70
C ASP A 25 1.77 -11.82 13.13
N ILE A 26 1.64 -10.76 13.93
CA ILE A 26 2.77 -10.05 14.52
C ILE A 26 2.88 -10.24 16.03
N SER A 27 2.06 -11.11 16.63
CA SER A 27 1.97 -11.31 18.09
C SER A 27 3.27 -11.73 18.75
N ARG A 28 4.18 -12.37 17.99
CA ARG A 28 5.49 -12.84 18.45
C ARG A 28 6.66 -11.91 18.13
N MET A 29 6.39 -10.74 17.54
CA MET A 29 7.42 -9.71 17.35
C MET A 29 7.73 -8.99 18.68
N GLY A 30 8.96 -8.50 18.80
CA GLY A 30 9.47 -7.86 20.01
C GLY A 30 8.99 -6.42 20.20
N PHE A 31 7.69 -6.21 20.42
CA PHE A 31 7.13 -4.91 20.79
C PHE A 31 6.14 -5.03 21.94
N ASP A 32 6.03 -3.98 22.75
CA ASP A 32 5.03 -3.83 23.80
C ASP A 32 4.03 -2.70 23.47
N ASP A 33 3.03 -2.54 24.32
CA ASP A 33 1.98 -1.54 24.12
C ASP A 33 2.53 -0.11 24.20
N ALA A 34 3.57 0.10 25.01
CA ALA A 34 4.26 1.39 25.10
C ALA A 34 4.92 1.75 23.77
N PHE A 35 5.65 0.82 23.15
CA PHE A 35 6.24 1.00 21.83
C PHE A 35 5.17 1.32 20.79
N VAL A 36 4.07 0.56 20.76
CA VAL A 36 2.94 0.81 19.84
C VAL A 36 2.40 2.23 20.02
N ALA A 37 2.20 2.68 21.26
CA ALA A 37 1.75 4.03 21.55
C ALA A 37 2.74 5.09 21.00
N THR A 38 4.05 4.87 21.14
CA THR A 38 5.06 5.79 20.58
C THR A 38 5.11 5.79 19.04
N MET A 39 4.71 4.68 18.41
CA MET A 39 4.72 4.54 16.95
C MET A 39 3.45 5.11 16.31
N LYS A 40 2.34 5.20 17.04
CA LYS A 40 1.05 5.66 16.51
C LYS A 40 1.14 7.01 15.77
N PRO A 41 1.76 8.08 16.31
CA PRO A 41 1.90 9.34 15.57
C PRO A 41 2.75 9.23 14.30
N LYS A 42 3.74 8.33 14.28
CA LYS A 42 4.57 8.08 13.09
C LYS A 42 3.78 7.36 12.00
N PHE A 43 2.92 6.42 12.38
CA PHE A 43 1.98 5.80 11.44
C PHE A 43 0.99 6.83 10.88
N ASP A 44 0.42 7.70 11.72
CA ASP A 44 -0.46 8.77 11.26
C ASP A 44 0.23 9.69 10.24
N LYS A 45 1.52 9.98 10.44
CA LYS A 45 2.33 10.70 9.44
C LYS A 45 2.53 9.87 8.17
N ALA A 46 2.95 8.61 8.30
CA ALA A 46 3.20 7.74 7.15
C ALA A 46 1.97 7.57 6.25
N PHE A 47 0.77 7.43 6.84
CA PHE A 47 -0.47 7.35 6.07
C PHE A 47 -0.81 8.65 5.34
N LYS A 48 -0.54 9.82 5.95
CA LYS A 48 -0.70 11.12 5.28
C LYS A 48 0.30 11.30 4.13
N ASP A 49 1.57 10.93 4.36
CA ASP A 49 2.61 11.00 3.34
C ASP A 49 2.29 10.06 2.17
N MET A 50 1.79 8.85 2.45
CA MET A 50 1.32 7.89 1.43
C MET A 50 0.18 8.47 0.60
N ALA A 51 -0.84 9.05 1.24
CA ALA A 51 -1.96 9.67 0.53
C ALA A 51 -1.49 10.83 -0.37
N ALA A 52 -0.54 11.65 0.10
CA ALA A 52 0.05 12.72 -0.70
C ALA A 52 0.86 12.15 -1.89
N LEU A 53 1.64 11.09 -1.67
CA LEU A 53 2.42 10.42 -2.71
C LEU A 53 1.51 9.82 -3.79
N GLU A 54 0.45 9.11 -3.38
CA GLU A 54 -0.54 8.53 -4.29
C GLU A 54 -1.28 9.61 -5.09
N ALA A 55 -1.53 10.77 -4.48
CA ALA A 55 -2.11 11.95 -5.11
C ALA A 55 -1.12 12.75 -5.99
N GLY A 56 0.10 12.25 -6.23
CA GLY A 56 1.05 12.88 -7.15
C GLY A 56 1.93 13.96 -6.53
N ALA A 57 2.14 13.97 -5.21
CA ALA A 57 3.19 14.80 -4.63
C ALA A 57 4.57 14.44 -5.19
N ILE A 58 5.46 15.44 -5.30
CA ILE A 58 6.87 15.21 -5.63
C ILE A 58 7.52 14.49 -4.44
N ALA A 59 7.71 13.18 -4.61
CA ALA A 59 8.29 12.30 -3.59
C ALA A 59 9.74 11.90 -3.92
N ASN A 60 10.18 12.08 -5.17
CA ASN A 60 11.58 11.97 -5.56
C ASN A 60 12.18 13.38 -5.68
N PRO A 61 12.78 13.94 -4.62
CA PRO A 61 13.28 15.31 -4.62
C PRO A 61 14.52 15.49 -5.50
N ASP A 62 15.35 14.45 -5.66
CA ASP A 62 16.57 14.54 -6.47
C ASP A 62 16.23 14.76 -7.94
N GLU A 63 15.23 14.04 -8.45
CA GLU A 63 14.79 14.15 -9.85
C GLU A 63 13.60 15.10 -10.05
N HIS A 64 13.05 15.65 -8.96
CA HIS A 64 11.82 16.47 -8.97
C HIS A 64 10.64 15.76 -9.65
N ARG A 65 10.43 14.48 -9.29
CA ARG A 65 9.42 13.61 -9.91
C ARG A 65 8.39 13.06 -8.93
N MET A 66 7.21 12.78 -9.47
CA MET A 66 6.17 11.97 -8.83
C MET A 66 6.54 10.48 -8.83
N VAL A 67 5.93 9.71 -7.94
CA VAL A 67 6.13 8.24 -7.84
C VAL A 67 4.82 7.52 -8.14
N GLY A 68 4.61 7.19 -9.41
CA GLY A 68 3.29 6.83 -9.96
C GLY A 68 2.99 5.34 -10.16
N HIS A 69 3.80 4.40 -9.66
CA HIS A 69 3.60 2.97 -9.95
C HIS A 69 2.26 2.41 -9.43
N TYR A 70 1.63 3.06 -8.45
CA TYR A 70 0.28 2.73 -7.98
C TYR A 70 -0.78 2.93 -9.06
N TRP A 71 -0.63 3.98 -9.89
CA TRP A 71 -1.55 4.30 -10.97
C TRP A 71 -1.55 3.25 -12.08
N LEU A 72 -0.41 2.56 -12.27
CA LEU A 72 -0.30 1.48 -13.25
C LEU A 72 -1.15 0.26 -12.87
N ARG A 73 -1.45 0.08 -11.57
CA ARG A 73 -2.34 -0.98 -11.07
C ARG A 73 -3.80 -0.54 -10.97
N ASN A 74 -4.02 0.74 -10.69
CA ASN A 74 -5.34 1.36 -10.67
C ASN A 74 -5.27 2.78 -11.26
N PRO A 75 -5.59 2.95 -12.56
CA PRO A 75 -5.48 4.24 -13.24
C PRO A 75 -6.38 5.34 -12.66
N ASP A 76 -7.43 4.97 -11.92
CA ASP A 76 -8.33 5.93 -11.27
C ASP A 76 -7.67 6.73 -10.15
N LEU A 77 -6.50 6.28 -9.67
CA LEU A 77 -5.69 6.99 -8.68
C LEU A 77 -4.74 8.03 -9.30
N ALA A 78 -4.63 8.08 -10.63
CA ALA A 78 -3.74 9.05 -11.27
C ALA A 78 -4.18 10.49 -10.96
N PRO A 79 -3.24 11.42 -10.71
CA PRO A 79 -3.57 12.77 -10.25
C PRO A 79 -4.16 13.65 -11.35
N THR A 80 -4.03 13.27 -12.63
CA THR A 80 -4.62 13.98 -13.76
C THR A 80 -5.31 13.04 -14.74
N SER A 81 -6.28 13.58 -15.48
CA SER A 81 -7.00 12.85 -16.54
C SER A 81 -6.08 12.35 -17.64
N GLU A 82 -5.05 13.13 -17.97
CA GLU A 82 -4.10 12.83 -19.04
C GLU A 82 -3.25 11.61 -18.66
N LEU A 83 -2.71 11.58 -17.43
CA LEU A 83 -1.94 10.44 -16.94
C LEU A 83 -2.79 9.16 -16.88
N LYS A 84 -4.04 9.27 -16.41
CA LYS A 84 -4.97 8.14 -16.43
C LYS A 84 -5.17 7.64 -17.86
N GLN A 85 -5.43 8.54 -18.81
CA GLN A 85 -5.68 8.20 -20.20
C GLN A 85 -4.45 7.53 -20.84
N GLU A 86 -3.25 8.08 -20.65
CA GLU A 86 -2.00 7.50 -21.15
C GLU A 86 -1.79 6.06 -20.63
N ILE A 87 -2.06 5.81 -19.35
CA ILE A 87 -1.96 4.46 -18.76
C ILE A 87 -2.97 3.52 -19.42
N VAL A 88 -4.24 3.93 -19.50
CA VAL A 88 -5.32 3.09 -20.06
C VAL A 88 -5.07 2.76 -21.53
N GLU A 89 -4.71 3.76 -22.33
CA GLU A 89 -4.42 3.57 -23.77
C GLU A 89 -3.20 2.67 -23.97
N THR A 90 -2.16 2.83 -23.15
CA THR A 90 -0.96 1.96 -23.22
C THR A 90 -1.32 0.50 -22.93
N LEU A 91 -2.13 0.23 -21.91
CA LEU A 91 -2.60 -1.13 -21.61
C LEU A 91 -3.42 -1.71 -22.76
N GLN A 92 -4.33 -0.94 -23.35
CA GLN A 92 -5.12 -1.36 -24.51
C GLN A 92 -4.26 -1.68 -25.73
N GLN A 93 -3.21 -0.90 -25.97
CA GLN A 93 -2.26 -1.15 -27.06
C GLN A 93 -1.47 -2.44 -26.83
N ILE A 94 -1.00 -2.69 -25.60
CA ILE A 94 -0.31 -3.93 -25.23
C ILE A 94 -1.23 -5.14 -25.46
N GLU A 95 -2.47 -5.10 -24.96
CA GLU A 95 -3.44 -6.18 -25.17
C GLU A 95 -3.75 -6.42 -26.66
N SER A 96 -3.88 -5.35 -27.43
CA SER A 96 -4.13 -5.41 -28.86
C SER A 96 -2.95 -6.01 -29.61
N PHE A 97 -1.72 -5.69 -29.20
CA PHE A 97 -0.51 -6.28 -29.76
C PHE A 97 -0.43 -7.78 -29.48
N VAL A 98 -0.64 -8.19 -28.21
CA VAL A 98 -0.62 -9.60 -27.81
C VAL A 98 -1.62 -10.43 -28.61
N LYS A 99 -2.82 -9.90 -28.89
CA LYS A 99 -3.83 -10.60 -29.72
C LYS A 99 -3.41 -10.78 -31.18
N LYS A 100 -2.55 -9.92 -31.73
CA LYS A 100 -2.05 -10.00 -33.11
C LYS A 100 -0.89 -10.97 -33.27
N VAL A 101 -0.17 -11.23 -32.18
CA VAL A 101 0.95 -12.18 -32.11
C VAL A 101 0.45 -13.45 -31.43
N GLN A 102 -0.39 -14.21 -32.14
CA GLN A 102 -0.78 -15.57 -31.78
C GLN A 102 -0.15 -16.58 -32.74
#